data_AF-A0A377W0I6-F1
#
_entry.id   AF-A0A377W0I6-F1
#
_cell.length_a   1.000
_cell.length_b   1.000
_cell.length_c   1.000
_cell.angle_alpha   90.00
_cell.angle_beta   90.00
_cell.angle_gamma   90.00
#
_symmetry.space_group_name_H-M   'P 1'
#
loop_
_entity.id
_entity.type
_entity.pdbx_description
1 polymer ?
#
loop_
_entity_poly.entity_id
_entity_poly.type
_entity_poly.pdbx_seq_one_letter_code
_entity_poly.pdbx_strand_id
1 'polypeptide(L)'
;MRSKRFEALAKRPVNQDGFVKEWIEEGFIAMESPNDPKPSIRIVNGAVTELDGKPVEQFDLIDHFIARYGINLARAEEVMAMDSVKLANMLCDPNVKRSDIVPLTTAMTPGENRGSGVAYERGRDDDGDAKNARPPHAVPAGACH
;
A
#
# COMPACT_ATOMS: atom_id res chain seq x y z
N MET A 1 27.06 3.96 38.94
CA MET A 1 25.96 4.85 39.37
C MET A 1 24.98 4.98 38.20
N ARG A 2 23.70 4.63 38.37
CA ARG A 2 22.70 4.78 37.29
C ARG A 2 22.25 6.24 37.19
N SER A 3 21.97 6.69 35.98
CA SER A 3 21.48 8.06 35.74
C SER A 3 20.02 8.17 36.17
N LYS A 4 19.71 9.15 37.03
CA LYS A 4 18.34 9.45 37.50
C LYS A 4 17.36 9.70 36.35
N ARG A 5 17.85 10.23 35.21
CA ARG A 5 17.04 10.44 34.00
C ARG A 5 16.57 9.11 33.40
N PHE A 6 17.43 8.10 33.35
CA PHE A 6 17.08 6.79 32.79
C PHE A 6 16.18 5.98 33.73
N GLU A 7 16.30 6.15 35.05
CA GLU A 7 15.37 5.56 36.01
C GLU A 7 13.94 6.12 35.85
N ALA A 8 13.81 7.42 35.59
CA ALA A 8 12.53 8.03 35.28
C ALA A 8 11.98 7.57 33.92
N LEU A 9 12.83 7.46 32.89
CA LEU A 9 12.43 6.99 31.56
C LEU A 9 11.99 5.53 31.57
N ALA A 10 12.71 4.65 32.29
CA ALA A 10 12.39 3.22 32.37
C ALA A 10 11.00 2.94 32.97
N LYS A 11 10.53 3.80 33.88
CA LYS A 11 9.21 3.68 34.52
C LYS A 11 8.05 4.21 33.67
N ARG A 12 8.30 4.75 32.47
CA ARG A 12 7.22 5.25 31.59
C ARG A 12 6.35 4.09 31.08
N PRO A 13 5.02 4.27 31.00
CA PRO A 13 4.09 3.23 30.53
C PRO A 13 4.44 2.65 29.16
N VAL A 14 4.97 3.46 28.24
CA VAL A 14 5.38 3.01 26.90
C VAL A 14 6.36 1.83 26.92
N ASN A 15 7.19 1.68 27.96
CA ASN A 15 8.11 0.54 28.04
C ASN A 15 7.44 -0.77 28.44
N GLN A 16 6.13 -0.77 28.70
CA GLN A 16 5.31 -1.96 28.88
C GLN A 16 4.75 -2.46 27.53
N ASP A 17 4.89 -1.66 26.47
CA ASP A 17 4.50 -2.04 25.12
C ASP A 17 5.47 -3.09 24.56
N GLY A 18 4.94 -4.04 23.80
CA GLY A 18 5.73 -5.11 23.17
C GLY A 18 6.45 -4.65 21.92
N PHE A 19 7.62 -4.02 22.07
CA PHE A 19 8.49 -3.73 20.93
C PHE A 19 9.38 -4.92 20.60
N VAL A 20 9.37 -5.32 19.33
CA VAL A 20 10.26 -6.35 18.81
C VAL A 20 11.08 -5.78 17.64
N LYS A 21 12.21 -6.41 17.36
CA LYS A 21 12.98 -6.11 16.15
C LYS A 21 12.31 -6.76 14.95
N GLU A 22 12.58 -6.21 13.78
CA GLU A 22 12.11 -6.78 12.52
C GLU A 22 12.65 -8.20 12.33
N TRP A 23 11.79 -9.08 11.82
CA TRP A 23 12.10 -10.46 11.48
C TRP A 23 11.52 -10.79 10.11
N ILE A 24 12.35 -10.61 9.08
CA ILE A 24 11.95 -10.67 7.67
C ILE A 24 11.42 -12.06 7.26
N GLU A 25 12.04 -13.13 7.76
CA GLU A 25 11.72 -14.51 7.38
C GLU A 25 10.30 -14.92 7.82
N GLU A 26 9.86 -14.47 9.00
CA GLU A 26 8.52 -14.74 9.53
C GLU A 26 7.52 -13.61 9.18
N GLY A 27 7.92 -12.65 8.34
CA GLY A 27 7.07 -11.53 7.94
C GLY A 27 6.84 -10.49 9.04
N PHE A 28 7.66 -10.47 10.10
CA PHE A 28 7.59 -9.46 11.16
C PHE A 28 8.28 -8.16 10.72
N ILE A 29 7.70 -7.51 9.73
CA ILE A 29 8.13 -6.21 9.20
C ILE A 29 6.88 -5.45 8.76
N ALA A 30 6.85 -4.15 9.02
CA ALA A 30 5.64 -3.37 8.77
C ALA A 30 5.40 -3.12 7.27
N MET A 31 6.43 -2.68 6.54
CA MET A 31 6.40 -2.32 5.12
C MET A 31 7.80 -2.50 4.52
N GLU A 32 7.92 -2.40 3.19
CA GLU A 32 9.20 -2.42 2.45
C GLU A 32 10.05 -3.68 2.72
N SER A 33 9.41 -4.84 2.77
CA SER A 33 10.15 -6.09 2.94
C SER A 33 10.99 -6.38 1.70
N PRO A 34 12.25 -6.80 1.85
CA PRO A 34 13.05 -7.24 0.70
C PRO A 34 12.48 -8.50 0.03
N ASN A 35 11.59 -9.23 0.72
CA ASN A 35 10.89 -10.39 0.18
C ASN A 35 9.60 -10.01 -0.58
N ASP A 36 9.22 -8.73 -0.58
CA ASP A 36 8.03 -8.30 -1.31
C ASP A 36 8.28 -8.42 -2.82
N PRO A 37 7.29 -8.94 -3.59
CA PRO A 37 7.43 -9.07 -5.02
C PRO A 37 7.51 -7.70 -5.68
N LYS A 38 8.26 -7.62 -6.78
CA LYS A 38 8.29 -6.42 -7.61
C LYS A 38 6.98 -6.29 -8.38
N PRO A 39 6.43 -5.06 -8.50
CA PRO A 39 5.22 -4.83 -9.27
C PRO A 39 5.40 -5.26 -10.73
N SER A 40 4.52 -6.14 -11.22
CA SER A 40 4.43 -6.49 -12.64
C SER A 40 3.06 -7.03 -12.99
N ILE A 41 2.66 -6.88 -14.25
CA ILE A 41 1.49 -7.55 -14.79
C ILE A 41 1.74 -7.94 -16.24
N ARG A 42 1.25 -9.10 -16.65
CA ARG A 42 1.22 -9.51 -18.06
C ARG A 42 -0.15 -10.05 -18.41
N ILE A 43 -0.70 -9.58 -19.52
CA ILE A 43 -2.03 -9.98 -19.99
C ILE A 43 -1.90 -10.62 -21.38
N VAL A 44 -2.49 -11.79 -21.56
CA VAL A 44 -2.56 -12.50 -22.86
C VAL A 44 -4.00 -12.91 -23.11
N ASN A 45 -4.54 -12.53 -24.27
CA ASN A 45 -5.92 -12.82 -24.67
C ASN A 45 -6.98 -12.39 -23.63
N GLY A 46 -6.74 -11.28 -22.93
CA GLY A 46 -7.65 -10.76 -21.90
C GLY A 46 -7.59 -11.50 -20.56
N ALA A 47 -6.62 -12.39 -20.36
CA ALA A 47 -6.37 -13.08 -19.09
C ALA A 47 -4.98 -12.71 -18.54
N VAL A 48 -4.87 -12.54 -17.23
CA VAL A 48 -3.59 -12.30 -16.55
C VAL A 48 -2.77 -13.59 -16.54
N THR A 49 -1.56 -13.52 -17.09
CA THR A 49 -0.60 -14.64 -17.13
C THR A 49 0.56 -14.46 -16.15
N GLU A 50 0.77 -13.25 -15.65
CA GLU A 50 1.79 -12.91 -14.66
C GLU A 50 1.24 -11.79 -13.75
N LEU A 51 1.44 -11.92 -12.44
CA LEU A 51 1.04 -10.94 -11.43
C LEU A 51 2.14 -10.79 -10.39
N ASP A 52 2.68 -9.59 -10.22
CA ASP A 52 3.73 -9.23 -9.27
C ASP A 52 4.90 -10.23 -9.29
N GLY A 53 5.44 -10.50 -10.49
CA GLY A 53 6.55 -11.40 -10.74
C GLY A 53 6.25 -12.89 -10.61
N LYS A 54 5.01 -13.27 -10.22
CA LYS A 54 4.57 -14.66 -10.20
C LYS A 54 3.90 -15.02 -11.53
N PRO A 55 4.25 -16.16 -12.16
CA PRO A 55 3.52 -16.65 -13.32
C PRO A 55 2.24 -17.38 -12.88
N VAL A 56 1.26 -17.52 -13.78
CA VAL A 56 -0.07 -18.07 -13.49
C VAL A 56 -0.05 -19.49 -12.88
N GLU A 57 0.99 -20.28 -13.18
CA GLU A 57 1.16 -21.64 -12.66
C GLU A 57 1.51 -21.65 -11.15
N GLN A 58 1.96 -20.52 -10.61
CA GLN A 58 2.31 -20.34 -9.20
C GLN A 58 1.24 -19.59 -8.41
N PHE A 59 0.10 -19.26 -9.04
CA PHE A 59 -0.97 -18.54 -8.37
C PHE A 59 -1.59 -19.39 -7.27
N ASP A 60 -1.76 -18.77 -6.11
CA ASP A 60 -2.63 -19.30 -5.07
C ASP A 60 -4.09 -18.84 -5.28
N LEU A 61 -4.97 -19.16 -4.33
CA LEU A 61 -6.39 -18.76 -4.41
C LEU A 61 -6.58 -17.24 -4.39
N ILE A 62 -5.71 -16.50 -3.69
CA ILE A 62 -5.77 -15.04 -3.58
C ILE A 62 -5.30 -14.44 -4.91
N ASP A 63 -4.17 -14.90 -5.44
CA ASP A 63 -3.64 -14.46 -6.73
C ASP A 63 -4.68 -14.70 -7.84
N HIS A 64 -5.31 -15.88 -7.88
CA HIS A 64 -6.38 -16.17 -8.83
C HIS A 64 -7.59 -15.26 -8.69
N PHE A 65 -8.00 -14.94 -7.46
CA PHE A 65 -9.14 -14.05 -7.23
C PHE A 65 -8.84 -12.63 -7.68
N ILE A 66 -7.68 -12.09 -7.31
CA ILE A 66 -7.24 -10.75 -7.68
C ILE A 66 -7.07 -10.63 -9.19
N ALA A 67 -6.38 -11.59 -9.82
CA ALA A 67 -6.14 -11.60 -11.26
C ALA A 67 -7.43 -11.66 -12.09
N ARG A 68 -8.49 -12.30 -11.58
CA ARG A 68 -9.77 -12.45 -12.30
C ARG A 68 -10.78 -11.35 -11.99
N TYR A 69 -10.78 -10.81 -10.78
CA TYR A 69 -11.87 -9.96 -10.30
C TYR A 69 -11.40 -8.66 -9.63
N GLY A 70 -10.14 -8.57 -9.21
CA GLY A 70 -9.62 -7.46 -8.41
C GLY A 70 -9.03 -6.31 -9.22
N ILE A 71 -8.67 -6.54 -10.49
CA ILE A 71 -7.94 -5.56 -11.32
C ILE A 71 -8.74 -5.25 -12.59
N ASN A 72 -8.87 -3.96 -12.89
CA ASN A 72 -9.39 -3.52 -14.18
C ASN A 72 -8.33 -3.68 -15.29
N LEU A 73 -8.44 -4.79 -16.02
CA LEU A 73 -7.48 -5.17 -17.07
C LEU A 73 -7.40 -4.18 -18.24
N ALA A 74 -8.41 -3.32 -18.45
CA ALA A 74 -8.44 -2.39 -19.57
C ALA A 74 -7.31 -1.34 -19.51
N ARG A 75 -6.81 -1.01 -18.32
CA ARG A 75 -5.76 -0.01 -18.10
C ARG A 75 -4.58 -0.52 -17.28
N ALA A 76 -4.55 -1.81 -16.95
CA ALA A 76 -3.55 -2.34 -16.04
C ALA A 76 -2.12 -2.16 -16.58
N GLU A 77 -1.86 -2.50 -17.85
CA GLU A 77 -0.53 -2.31 -18.44
C GLU A 77 -0.12 -0.83 -18.54
N GLU A 78 -1.08 0.07 -18.79
CA GLU A 78 -0.83 1.53 -18.82
C GLU A 78 -0.38 2.02 -17.44
N VAL A 79 -1.11 1.64 -16.39
CA VAL A 79 -0.86 2.08 -15.02
C VAL A 79 0.44 1.49 -14.47
N MET A 80 0.73 0.22 -14.76
CA MET A 80 1.97 -0.43 -14.36
C MET A 80 3.22 0.14 -15.04
N ALA A 81 3.06 0.85 -16.16
CA ALA A 81 4.15 1.57 -16.82
C ALA A 81 4.35 3.00 -16.28
N MET A 82 3.44 3.50 -15.44
CA MET A 82 3.59 4.81 -14.82
C MET A 82 4.62 4.77 -13.69
N ASP A 83 5.25 5.91 -13.43
CA ASP A 83 6.13 6.06 -12.27
C ASP A 83 5.31 6.07 -10.97
N SER A 84 5.60 5.15 -10.06
CA SER A 84 4.94 5.04 -8.75
C SER A 84 5.01 6.33 -7.94
N VAL A 85 6.10 7.11 -8.07
CA VAL A 85 6.23 8.42 -7.40
C VAL A 85 5.27 9.45 -8.00
N LYS A 86 5.07 9.41 -9.32
CA LYS A 86 4.07 10.26 -9.99
C LYS A 86 2.66 9.90 -9.54
N LEU A 87 2.34 8.62 -9.43
CA LEU A 87 1.05 8.14 -8.91
C LEU A 87 0.82 8.60 -7.46
N ALA A 88 1.86 8.52 -6.62
CA ALA A 88 1.81 9.04 -5.24
C ALA A 88 1.60 10.56 -5.20
N ASN A 89 2.27 11.31 -6.07
CA ASN A 89 2.06 12.76 -6.15
C ASN A 89 0.62 13.11 -6.57
N MET A 90 0.04 12.38 -7.52
CA MET A 90 -1.35 12.59 -7.97
C MET A 90 -2.37 12.38 -6.86
N LEU A 91 -2.10 11.46 -5.94
CA LEU A 91 -2.97 11.14 -4.82
C LEU A 91 -3.02 12.25 -3.75
N CYS A 92 -1.93 13.01 -3.57
CA CYS A 92 -1.85 14.12 -2.61
C CYS A 92 -2.01 15.51 -3.25
N ASP A 93 -1.92 15.62 -4.57
CA ASP A 93 -2.12 16.89 -5.27
C ASP A 93 -3.59 17.30 -5.18
N PRO A 94 -3.95 18.41 -4.49
CA PRO A 94 -5.33 18.87 -4.33
C PRO A 94 -6.03 19.25 -5.65
N ASN A 95 -5.30 19.36 -6.76
CA ASN A 95 -5.87 19.68 -8.07
C ASN A 95 -6.33 18.44 -8.85
N VAL A 96 -5.91 17.23 -8.45
CA VAL A 96 -6.24 15.99 -9.15
C VAL A 96 -7.49 15.34 -8.54
N LYS A 97 -8.62 15.40 -9.25
CA LYS A 97 -9.89 14.92 -8.71
C LYS A 97 -9.85 13.42 -8.40
N ARG A 98 -10.59 13.01 -7.37
CA ARG A 98 -10.84 11.59 -7.06
C ARG A 98 -11.33 10.77 -8.27
N SER A 99 -12.17 11.35 -9.12
CA SER A 99 -12.68 10.71 -10.34
C SER A 99 -11.59 10.27 -11.30
N ASP A 100 -10.43 10.92 -11.24
CA ASP A 100 -9.31 10.70 -12.14
C ASP A 100 -8.32 9.69 -11.52
N ILE A 101 -8.29 9.60 -10.19
CA ILE A 101 -7.47 8.66 -9.39
C ILE A 101 -8.08 7.25 -9.33
N VAL A 102 -9.40 7.13 -9.17
CA VAL A 102 -10.09 5.83 -9.02
C VAL A 102 -9.84 4.91 -10.23
N PRO A 103 -9.94 5.37 -11.49
CA PRO A 103 -9.63 4.54 -12.65
C PRO A 103 -8.18 4.05 -12.72
N LEU A 104 -7.24 4.76 -12.09
CA LEU A 104 -5.83 4.37 -12.03
C LEU A 104 -5.63 3.31 -10.93
N THR A 105 -6.09 3.60 -9.71
CA THR A 105 -5.92 2.71 -8.55
C THR A 105 -6.65 1.37 -8.70
N THR A 106 -7.80 1.33 -9.36
CA THR A 106 -8.52 0.09 -9.68
C THR A 106 -7.84 -0.78 -10.75
N ALA A 107 -6.82 -0.26 -11.43
CA ALA A 107 -6.02 -0.97 -12.43
C ALA A 107 -4.60 -1.29 -11.94
N MET A 108 -4.25 -0.95 -10.69
CA MET A 108 -2.95 -1.29 -10.08
C MET A 108 -2.92 -2.74 -9.57
N THR A 109 -1.75 -3.36 -9.60
CA THR A 109 -1.52 -4.61 -8.87
C THR A 109 -1.35 -4.35 -7.37
N PRO A 110 -1.50 -5.38 -6.52
CA PRO A 110 -1.20 -5.25 -5.09
C PRO A 110 0.22 -4.71 -4.82
N GLY A 111 1.22 -5.18 -5.57
CA GLY A 111 2.59 -4.68 -5.48
C GLY A 111 2.70 -3.19 -5.83
N GLU A 112 2.09 -2.75 -6.93
CA GLU A 112 2.16 -1.35 -7.38
C GLU A 112 1.48 -0.40 -6.41
N ASN A 113 0.30 -0.78 -5.90
CA ASN A 113 -0.42 0.00 -4.91
C ASN A 113 0.45 0.20 -3.66
N ARG A 114 1.13 -0.86 -3.19
CA ARG A 114 2.10 -0.76 -2.10
C ARG A 114 3.27 0.16 -2.45
N GLY A 115 3.86 0.02 -3.63
CA GLY A 115 4.97 0.87 -4.09
C GLY A 115 4.61 2.35 -4.10
N SER A 116 3.40 2.69 -4.57
CA SER A 116 2.88 4.07 -4.52
C SER A 116 2.63 4.56 -3.08
N GLY A 117 2.24 3.67 -2.17
CA GLY A 117 2.05 3.97 -0.75
C GLY A 117 3.35 4.16 0.03
N VAL A 118 4.40 3.45 -0.34
CA VAL A 118 5.74 3.55 0.26
C VAL A 118 6.42 4.88 -0.08
N ALA A 119 6.05 5.51 -1.20
CA ALA A 119 6.58 6.82 -1.58
C ALA A 119 6.12 7.99 -0.66
N TYR A 120 5.27 7.71 0.34
CA TYR A 120 4.77 8.69 1.29
C TYR A 120 5.63 8.89 2.54
N GLU A 121 5.61 10.12 3.01
CA GLU A 121 5.84 10.44 4.42
C GLU A 121 4.49 10.70 5.07
N ARG A 122 4.30 10.34 6.35
CA ARG A 122 3.01 10.39 7.07
C ARG A 122 2.21 11.69 6.86
N GLY A 123 2.86 12.84 6.75
CA GLY A 123 2.16 14.13 6.51
C GLY A 123 1.50 14.23 5.12
N ARG A 124 2.04 13.56 4.11
CA ARG A 124 1.43 13.49 2.77
C ARG A 124 0.24 12.52 2.76
N ASP A 125 0.30 11.43 3.53
CA ASP A 125 -0.84 10.51 3.68
C ASP A 125 -2.09 11.23 4.20
N ASP A 126 -1.93 12.05 5.24
CA ASP A 126 -3.02 12.82 5.85
C ASP A 126 -3.64 13.81 4.85
N ASP A 127 -2.82 14.48 4.01
CA ASP A 127 -3.30 15.39 2.97
C ASP A 127 -4.04 14.67 1.83
N GLY A 128 -3.54 13.50 1.42
CA GLY A 128 -4.20 12.64 0.43
C GLY A 128 -5.57 12.17 0.92
N ASP A 129 -5.64 11.74 2.18
CA ASP A 129 -6.88 11.31 2.84
C ASP A 129 -7.89 12.46 3.01
N ALA A 130 -7.40 13.67 3.32
CA ALA A 130 -8.25 14.81 3.63
C ALA A 130 -8.82 15.52 2.40
N LYS A 131 -8.09 15.60 1.28
CA LYS A 131 -8.43 16.54 0.19
C LYS A 131 -8.78 15.92 -1.15
N ASN A 132 -8.22 14.76 -1.51
CA ASN A 132 -8.44 14.23 -2.86
C ASN A 132 -8.69 12.74 -3.01
N ALA A 133 -8.35 11.89 -2.03
CA ALA A 133 -8.31 10.46 -2.31
C ALA A 133 -9.34 9.58 -1.58
N ARG A 134 -9.68 9.74 -0.29
CA ARG A 134 -10.08 8.51 0.44
C ARG A 134 -11.50 8.34 0.98
N PRO A 135 -12.24 9.29 1.58
CA PRO A 135 -13.52 8.89 2.13
C PRO A 135 -14.59 8.86 1.00
N PRO A 136 -15.23 7.71 0.73
CA PRO A 136 -16.36 7.65 -0.21
C PRO A 136 -17.54 8.50 0.29
N HIS A 137 -17.51 8.92 1.55
CA HIS A 137 -18.48 9.78 2.20
C HIS A 137 -17.85 11.10 2.61
N ALA A 138 -18.49 12.22 2.29
CA ALA A 138 -17.98 13.55 2.63
C ALA A 138 -17.93 13.83 4.14
N VAL A 139 -18.71 13.09 4.93
CA VAL A 139 -18.79 13.24 6.38
C VAL A 139 -18.17 12.02 7.04
N PRO A 140 -17.15 12.20 7.91
CA PRO A 140 -16.56 11.08 8.64
C PRO A 140 -17.57 10.54 9.66
N ALA A 141 -17.57 9.21 9.84
CA ALA A 141 -18.39 8.52 10.82
C ALA A 141 -17.50 7.75 11.81
N GLY A 142 -17.98 7.59 13.04
CA GLY A 142 -17.32 6.80 14.08
C GLY A 142 -18.07 5.50 14.35
N ALA A 143 -17.33 4.44 14.67
CA ALA A 143 -17.87 3.21 15.22
C ALA A 143 -17.49 3.10 16.71
N CYS A 144 -18.44 2.71 17.56
CA CYS A 144 -18.21 2.42 18.98
C CYS A 144 -18.45 0.94 19.26
N HIS A 145 -17.65 0.37 20.17
CA HIS A 145 -17.82 -0.99 20.68
C HIS A 145 -19.05 -1.11 21.57
#